data_AF-A0A484Z5X0-F1
#
_entry.id   AF-A0A484Z5X0-F1
#
_cell.length_a   1.000
_cell.length_b   1.000
_cell.length_c   1.000
_cell.angle_alpha   90.00
_cell.angle_beta   90.00
_cell.angle_gamma   90.00
#
_symmetry.space_group_name_H-M   'P 1'
#
loop_
_entity.id
_entity.type
_entity.pdbx_description
1 polymer ?
#
loop_
_entity_poly.entity_id
_entity_poly.type
_entity_poly.pdbx_seq_one_letter_code
_entity_poly.pdbx_strand_id
1 'polypeptide(L)' 'MKVLHPLPRIDEINTDVDKTPHAWYFQQAGNGIFARQALLALVLNRDLAL' A
#
# COMPACT_ATOMS: atom_id res chain seq x y z
N MET A 1 -0.86 11.43 11.95
CA MET A 1 -1.12 11.59 10.51
C MET A 1 -0.10 10.77 9.72
N LYS A 2 -0.49 10.15 8.59
CA LYS A 2 0.38 9.35 7.71
C LYS A 2 0.35 9.93 6.29
N VAL A 3 1.47 9.88 5.59
CA VAL A 3 1.64 10.37 4.21
C VAL A 3 1.59 9.16 3.27
N LEU A 4 0.65 9.21 2.32
CA LEU A 4 0.44 8.20 1.30
C LEU A 4 0.85 8.74 -0.06
N HIS A 5 1.28 7.86 -0.96
CA HIS A 5 1.66 8.17 -2.33
C HIS A 5 1.47 6.93 -3.20
N PRO A 6 0.81 7.02 -4.37
CA PRO A 6 0.58 5.85 -5.22
C PRO A 6 1.87 5.32 -5.88
N LEU A 7 2.93 6.13 -5.90
CA LEU A 7 4.21 5.87 -6.57
C LEU A 7 4.08 5.74 -8.12
N PRO A 8 5.19 5.88 -8.89
CA PRO A 8 6.49 6.38 -8.44
C PRO A 8 6.39 7.83 -7.95
N ARG A 9 7.29 8.23 -7.07
CA ARG A 9 7.48 9.65 -6.74
C ARG A 9 8.65 10.23 -7.53
N ILE A 10 8.62 11.52 -7.83
CA ILE A 10 9.68 12.25 -8.52
C ILE A 10 10.32 13.24 -7.53
N ASP A 11 9.71 14.40 -7.33
CA ASP A 11 10.18 15.51 -6.50
C ASP A 11 9.10 16.04 -5.54
N GLU A 12 7.86 15.55 -5.68
CA GLU A 12 6.70 15.91 -4.87
C GLU A 12 6.82 15.48 -3.40
N ILE A 13 7.72 14.54 -3.09
CA ILE A 13 8.06 14.14 -1.71
C ILE A 13 9.58 13.99 -1.59
N ASN A 14 10.21 14.91 -0.85
CA ASN A 14 11.65 14.86 -0.56
C ASN A 14 12.02 13.56 0.19
N THR A 15 13.19 12.98 -0.13
CA THR A 15 13.72 11.77 0.53
C THR A 15 13.91 11.90 2.04
N ASP A 16 14.09 13.10 2.58
CA ASP A 16 14.18 13.31 4.04
C ASP A 16 12.88 12.91 4.76
N VAL A 17 11.75 12.95 4.06
CA VAL A 17 10.45 12.51 4.59
C VAL A 17 10.45 11.01 4.91
N ASP A 18 11.26 10.20 4.22
CA ASP A 18 11.33 8.74 4.41
C ASP A 18 11.67 8.34 5.85
N LYS A 19 12.47 9.17 6.53
CA LYS A 19 12.95 8.91 7.89
C LYS A 19 11.92 9.32 8.95
N THR A 20 10.86 10.02 8.56
CA THR A 20 9.84 10.47 9.49
C THR A 20 8.87 9.32 9.82
N PRO A 21 8.28 9.30 11.01
CA PRO A 21 7.23 8.33 11.35
C PRO A 21 5.95 8.50 10.54
N HIS A 22 5.86 9.54 9.70
CA HIS A 22 4.71 9.87 8.88
C HIS A 22 4.76 9.21 7.50
N ALA A 23 5.95 8.93 6.95
CA ALA A 23 6.09 8.26 5.65
C ALA A 23 5.48 6.85 5.70
N TRP A 24 4.53 6.59 4.80
CA TRP A 24 3.81 5.31 4.76
C TRP A 24 3.56 4.75 3.35
N TYR A 25 4.05 5.43 2.30
CA TYR A 25 3.84 5.03 0.90
C TYR A 25 4.47 3.68 0.55
N PHE A 26 5.55 3.26 1.22
CA PHE A 26 6.12 1.92 1.01
C PHE A 26 5.25 0.82 1.64
N GLN A 27 4.78 1.02 2.86
CA GLN A 27 3.84 0.13 3.53
C GLN A 27 2.52 0.05 2.77
N GLN A 28 2.06 1.19 2.23
CA GLN A 28 0.89 1.25 1.34
C GLN A 28 1.07 0.38 0.09
N ALA A 29 2.22 0.47 -0.60
CA ALA A 29 2.50 -0.37 -1.76
C ALA A 29 2.48 -1.86 -1.39
N GLY A 30 3.07 -2.22 -0.23
CA GLY A 30 3.01 -3.57 0.34
C GLY A 30 1.58 -4.04 0.61
N ASN A 31 0.71 -3.17 1.16
CA ASN A 31 -0.70 -3.48 1.38
C ASN A 31 -1.46 -3.79 0.08
N GLY A 32 -0.96 -3.33 -1.06
CA GLY A 32 -1.49 -3.70 -2.37
C GLY A 32 -1.41 -5.20 -2.69
N ILE A 33 -0.51 -5.96 -2.06
CA ILE A 33 -0.45 -7.42 -2.21
C ILE A 33 -1.69 -8.05 -1.56
N PHE A 34 -1.93 -7.73 -0.28
CA PHE A 34 -3.06 -8.28 0.47
C PHE A 34 -4.40 -7.84 -0.12
N ALA A 35 -4.52 -6.59 -0.56
CA ALA A 35 -5.72 -6.10 -1.23
C ALA A 35 -6.03 -6.89 -2.51
N ARG A 36 -5.03 -7.15 -3.35
CA ARG A 36 -5.20 -7.92 -4.59
C ARG A 36 -5.46 -9.40 -4.31
N GLN A 37 -4.79 -9.98 -3.33
CA GLN A 37 -5.04 -11.36 -2.89
C GLN A 37 -6.49 -11.52 -2.40
N ALA A 38 -6.97 -10.61 -1.56
CA ALA A 38 -8.36 -10.63 -1.10
C ALA A 38 -9.35 -10.49 -2.26
N LEU A 39 -9.09 -9.56 -3.19
CA LEU A 39 -9.95 -9.38 -4.37
C LEU A 39 -9.99 -10.63 -5.25
N LEU A 40 -8.83 -11.24 -5.52
CA LEU A 40 -8.76 -12.50 -6.28
C LEU A 40 -9.46 -13.64 -5.55
N ALA A 41 -9.29 -13.74 -4.22
CA ALA A 41 -9.94 -14.76 -3.42
C ALA A 41 -11.47 -14.65 -3.51
N LEU A 42 -12.01 -13.44 -3.39
CA LEU A 42 -13.45 -13.15 -3.48
C LEU A 42 -14.03 -13.43 -4.88
N VAL A 43 -13.26 -13.16 -5.94
CA VAL A 43 -13.74 -13.35 -7.32
C VAL A 43 -13.67 -14.82 -7.75
N LEU A 44 -12.67 -15.57 -7.28
CA LEU A 44 -12.35 -16.90 -7.80
C LEU A 44 -12.81 -18.06 -6.90
N ASN A 45 -13.22 -17.81 -5.65
CA ASN A 45 -13.65 -18.85 -4.72
C ASN A 45 -15.10 -18.63 -4.29
N ARG A 46 -15.82 -19.74 -4.07
CA ARG A 46 -17.21 -19.70 -3.57
C ARG A 46 -17.28 -19.37 -2.07
N ASP A 47 -16.31 -19.86 -1.30
CA ASP A 47 -16.29 -19.77 0.16
C ASP A 47 -15.14 -18.87 0.65
N LEU A 48 -15.33 -18.22 1.80
CA LEU A 48 -14.34 -17.32 2.41
C LEU A 48 -13.29 -18.09 3.21
N ALA A 49 -12.04 -17.64 3.13
CA ALA A 49 -10.96 -18.08 4.02
C ALA A 49 -11.05 -17.28 5.34
N LEU A 50 -11.74 -17.85 6.33
CA LEU A 50 -11.90 -17.32 7.69
C LEU A 50 -11.25 -18.25 8.72
#